data_AF-A0AA95M9W1-F1
#
_entry.id   AF-A0AA95M9W1-F1
#
_cell.length_a   1.000
_cell.length_b   1.000
_cell.length_c   1.000
_cell.angle_alpha   90.00
_cell.angle_beta   90.00
_cell.angle_gamma   90.00
#
_symmetry.space_group_name_H-M   'P 1'
#
loop_
_entity.id
_entity.type
_entity.pdbx_description
1 polymer ?
#
loop_
_entity_poly.entity_id
_entity_poly.type
_entity_poly.pdbx_seq_one_letter_code
_entity_poly.pdbx_strand_id
1 'polypeptide(L)'
;MTIFHFEDASKRQLLQIALHEDCPIDFKYRAARELQMRWSENLLPDLVRLYAKGMNMSEIAWELGLDPYTVRNKLKQYGIYKRRVGA
;
A
#
# COMPACT_ATOMS: atom_id res chain seq x y z
N MET A 1 -16.85 -12.92 -24.20
CA MET A 1 -15.62 -12.18 -23.82
C MET A 1 -15.68 -12.00 -22.31
N THR A 2 -14.86 -12.72 -21.56
CA THR A 2 -14.89 -12.68 -20.09
C THR A 2 -14.30 -11.34 -19.62
N ILE A 3 -15.05 -10.58 -18.83
CA ILE A 3 -14.53 -9.35 -18.21
C ILE A 3 -13.57 -9.79 -17.11
N PHE A 4 -12.30 -9.38 -17.22
CA PHE A 4 -11.32 -9.60 -16.16
C PHE A 4 -11.43 -8.50 -15.11
N HIS A 5 -11.80 -8.86 -13.89
CA HIS A 5 -11.87 -7.96 -12.74
C HIS A 5 -10.57 -8.06 -11.93
N PHE A 6 -9.81 -6.98 -11.82
CA PHE A 6 -8.52 -6.96 -11.13
C PHE A 6 -8.67 -7.18 -9.61
N GLU A 7 -9.82 -6.80 -9.04
CA GLU A 7 -10.14 -6.97 -7.62
C GLU A 7 -10.14 -8.45 -7.20
N ASP A 8 -10.53 -9.34 -8.11
CA ASP A 8 -10.58 -10.79 -7.86
C ASP A 8 -9.22 -11.47 -8.01
N ALA A 9 -8.23 -10.80 -8.61
CA ALA A 9 -6.91 -11.38 -8.82
C ALA A 9 -6.12 -11.49 -7.51
N SER A 10 -5.34 -12.56 -7.34
CA SER A 10 -4.38 -12.68 -6.24
C SER A 10 -3.21 -11.69 -6.39
N LYS A 11 -2.50 -11.38 -5.30
CA LYS A 11 -1.28 -10.54 -5.36
C LYS A 11 -0.25 -11.08 -6.36
N ARG A 12 -0.10 -12.41 -6.45
CA ARG A 12 0.81 -13.06 -7.40
C ARG A 12 0.40 -12.80 -8.86
N GLN A 13 -0.90 -12.92 -9.16
CA GLN A 13 -1.42 -12.64 -10.50
C GLN A 13 -1.28 -11.17 -10.87
N LEU A 14 -1.61 -10.26 -9.96
CA LEU A 14 -1.41 -8.82 -10.17
C LEU A 14 0.07 -8.49 -10.41
N LEU A 15 0.97 -9.11 -9.65
CA LEU A 15 2.41 -8.91 -9.83
C LEU A 15 2.88 -9.44 -11.18
N GLN A 16 2.39 -10.61 -11.59
CA GLN A 16 2.68 -11.16 -12.91
C GLN A 16 2.19 -10.22 -14.02
N ILE A 17 0.99 -9.65 -13.92
CA ILE A 17 0.47 -8.67 -14.88
C ILE A 17 1.36 -7.42 -14.92
N ALA A 18 1.67 -6.84 -13.76
CA ALA A 18 2.45 -5.61 -13.68
C ALA A 18 3.86 -5.74 -14.26
N LEU A 19 4.49 -6.91 -14.12
CA LEU A 19 5.87 -7.17 -14.54
C LEU A 19 5.98 -7.81 -15.93
N HIS A 20 4.89 -8.28 -16.53
CA HIS A 20 4.96 -8.93 -17.85
C HIS A 20 5.33 -7.91 -18.93
N GLU A 21 6.32 -8.22 -19.75
CA GLU A 21 6.86 -7.31 -20.77
C GLU A 21 5.77 -6.92 -21.79
N ASP A 22 5.16 -7.93 -22.41
CA ASP A 22 4.12 -7.80 -23.44
C ASP A 22 2.69 -7.67 -22.85
N CYS A 23 2.49 -6.71 -21.95
CA CYS A 23 1.18 -6.42 -21.37
C CYS A 23 0.75 -4.97 -21.67
N PRO A 24 -0.53 -4.72 -22.05
CA PRO A 24 -1.04 -3.37 -22.22
C PRO A 24 -0.75 -2.50 -20.99
N ILE A 25 -0.28 -1.27 -21.23
CA ILE A 25 0.19 -0.38 -20.16
C ILE A 25 -0.91 -0.10 -19.12
N ASP A 26 -2.17 0.03 -19.55
CA ASP A 26 -3.32 0.22 -18.67
C ASP A 26 -3.50 -0.93 -17.68
N PHE A 27 -3.19 -2.16 -18.10
CA PHE A 27 -3.33 -3.34 -17.25
C PHE A 27 -2.20 -3.38 -16.22
N LYS A 28 -0.98 -2.99 -16.61
CA LYS A 28 0.14 -2.83 -15.68
C LYS A 28 -0.20 -1.80 -14.60
N TYR A 29 -0.71 -0.63 -14.99
CA TYR A 29 -1.09 0.42 -14.04
C TYR A 29 -2.23 -0.01 -13.11
N ARG A 30 -3.28 -0.66 -13.64
CA ARG A 30 -4.38 -1.19 -12.82
C ARG A 30 -3.88 -2.24 -11.83
N ALA A 31 -3.04 -3.17 -12.27
CA ALA A 31 -2.52 -4.21 -11.40
C ALA A 31 -1.60 -3.64 -10.30
N ALA A 32 -0.74 -2.67 -10.63
CA ALA A 32 0.10 -1.98 -9.67
C ALA A 32 -0.73 -1.21 -8.63
N ARG A 33 -1.78 -0.51 -9.07
CA ARG A 33 -2.70 0.21 -8.17
C ARG A 33 -3.40 -0.75 -7.21
N GLU A 34 -3.94 -1.86 -7.71
CA GLU A 34 -4.56 -2.89 -6.87
C GLU A 34 -3.59 -3.50 -5.87
N LEU A 35 -2.34 -3.74 -6.26
CA LEU A 35 -1.29 -4.20 -5.35
C LEU A 35 -1.00 -3.18 -4.25
N GLN A 36 -0.88 -1.91 -4.61
CA GLN A 36 -0.59 -0.82 -3.67
C GLN A 36 -1.69 -0.66 -2.62
N MET A 37 -2.95 -0.83 -3.01
CA MET A 37 -4.09 -0.79 -2.09
C MET A 37 -4.11 -1.99 -1.12
N ARG A 38 -3.42 -3.09 -1.47
CA ARG A 38 -3.34 -4.28 -0.64
C ARG A 38 -2.11 -4.24 0.26
N TRP A 39 -2.35 -3.84 1.52
CA TRP A 39 -1.35 -3.89 2.57
C TRP A 39 -0.51 -5.18 2.57
N SER A 40 0.81 -5.01 2.72
CA SER A 40 1.77 -6.09 2.87
C SER A 40 2.33 -6.06 4.29
N GLU A 41 2.28 -7.18 5.00
CA GLU A 41 2.84 -7.29 6.36
C GLU A 41 4.34 -6.96 6.39
N ASN A 42 5.05 -7.15 5.28
CA ASN A 42 6.47 -6.76 5.15
C ASN A 42 6.71 -5.25 5.28
N LEU A 43 5.68 -4.40 5.16
CA LEU A 43 5.78 -2.96 5.34
C LEU A 43 5.69 -2.55 6.82
N LEU A 44 5.29 -3.45 7.72
CA LEU A 44 5.10 -3.13 9.14
C LEU A 44 6.40 -2.62 9.80
N PRO A 45 7.58 -3.24 9.63
CA PRO A 45 8.81 -2.75 10.25
C PRO A 45 9.15 -1.31 9.83
N ASP A 46 8.98 -0.98 8.56
CA ASP A 46 9.22 0.38 8.06
C ASP A 46 8.15 1.37 8.54
N LEU A 47 6.88 0.97 8.57
CA LEU A 47 5.81 1.78 9.16
C LEU A 47 6.13 2.16 10.61
N VAL A 48 6.55 1.19 11.42
CA VAL A 48 6.92 1.42 12.83
C VAL A 48 8.13 2.34 12.91
N ARG A 49 9.18 2.06 12.14
CA ARG A 49 10.44 2.84 12.14
C ARG A 49 10.19 4.29 11.75
N LEU A 50 9.45 4.55 10.67
CA LEU A 50 9.17 5.91 10.19
C LEU A 50 8.26 6.67 11.16
N TYR A 51 7.25 6.01 11.73
CA TYR A 51 6.38 6.62 12.74
C TYR A 51 7.13 6.97 14.03
N ALA A 52 8.04 6.09 14.49
CA ALA A 52 8.89 6.31 15.66
C ALA A 52 9.87 7.48 15.46
N LYS A 53 10.31 7.74 14.22
CA LYS A 53 11.11 8.93 13.87
C LYS A 53 10.33 10.24 13.96
N GLY A 54 9.03 10.21 14.25
CA GLY A 54 8.21 11.41 14.35
C GLY A 54 7.61 11.87 13.02
N MET A 55 7.80 11.13 11.92
CA MET A 55 7.18 11.45 10.64
C MET A 55 5.65 11.42 10.76
N ASN A 56 4.98 12.33 10.06
CA ASN A 56 3.53 12.38 10.00
C ASN A 56 2.98 11.36 8.97
N MET A 57 1.66 11.16 8.96
CA MET A 57 1.04 10.13 8.11
C MET A 57 1.24 10.38 6.61
N SER A 58 1.26 11.64 6.17
CA SER A 58 1.46 11.99 4.76
C SER A 58 2.89 11.72 4.32
N GLU A 59 3.87 12.02 5.17
CA GLU A 59 5.28 11.69 4.89
C GLU A 59 5.50 10.19 4.82
N ILE A 60 4.97 9.42 5.78
CA ILE A 60 5.07 7.96 5.78
C ILE A 60 4.40 7.36 4.55
N ALA A 61 3.23 7.89 4.17
CA ALA A 61 2.50 7.46 2.98
C ALA A 61 3.32 7.66 1.71
N TRP A 62 3.97 8.82 1.57
CA TRP A 62 4.88 9.08 0.47
C TRP A 62 6.05 8.08 0.42
N GLU A 63 6.74 7.88 1.55
CA GLU A 63 7.89 6.98 1.64
C GLU A 63 7.54 5.51 1.34
N LEU A 64 6.37 5.06 1.78
CA LEU A 64 5.93 3.67 1.58
C LEU A 64 5.13 3.46 0.29
N GLY A 65 4.88 4.52 -0.48
CA GLY A 65 3.98 4.48 -1.62
C GLY A 65 2.60 3.99 -1.21
N LEU A 66 2.02 4.52 -0.14
CA LEU A 66 0.69 4.18 0.36
C LEU A 66 -0.22 5.41 0.36
N ASP A 67 -1.52 5.19 0.51
CA ASP A 67 -2.44 6.27 0.82
C ASP A 67 -2.35 6.66 2.32
N PRO A 68 -2.38 7.96 2.70
CA PRO A 68 -2.34 8.39 4.10
C PRO A 68 -3.43 7.79 4.99
N TYR A 69 -4.61 7.50 4.44
CA TYR A 69 -5.69 6.81 5.14
C TYR A 69 -5.30 5.37 5.47
N THR A 70 -4.63 4.68 4.54
CA THR A 70 -4.10 3.33 4.77
C THR A 70 -3.08 3.33 5.90
N VAL A 71 -2.13 4.26 5.90
CA VAL A 71 -1.14 4.43 6.97
C VAL A 71 -1.82 4.62 8.32
N ARG A 72 -2.77 5.57 8.41
CA ARG A 72 -3.52 5.83 9.65
C ARG A 72 -4.26 4.59 10.14
N ASN A 73 -4.95 3.89 9.24
CA ASN A 73 -5.71 2.69 9.60
C ASN A 73 -4.79 1.58 10.09
N LYS A 74 -3.62 1.39 9.46
CA LYS A 74 -2.66 0.38 9.88
C LYS A 74 -2.02 0.71 11.21
N LEU A 75 -1.61 1.95 11.44
CA LEU A 75 -1.13 2.38 12.76
C LEU A 75 -2.17 2.12 13.86
N LYS A 76 -3.45 2.34 13.58
CA LYS A 76 -4.54 2.03 14.53
C LYS A 76 -4.73 0.52 14.71
N GLN A 77 -4.77 -0.23 13.60
CA GLN A 77 -4.95 -1.69 13.59
C GLN A 77 -3.88 -2.39 14.44
N TYR A 78 -2.63 -1.96 14.36
CA TYR A 78 -1.53 -2.51 15.15
C TYR A 78 -1.39 -1.89 16.55
N GLY A 79 -2.28 -0.98 16.96
CA GLY A 79 -2.22 -0.33 18.27
C GLY A 79 -1.03 0.63 18.47
N ILE A 80 -0.38 1.05 17.39
CA ILE A 80 0.80 1.93 17.39
C ILE A 80 0.39 3.41 17.42
N TYR A 81 -0.79 3.72 16.87
CA TYR A 81 -1.28 5.09 16.74
C TYR A 81 -1.44 5.77 18.11
N LYS A 82 -0.57 6.72 18.41
CA LYS A 82 -0.68 7.61 19.57
C LYS A 82 -1.15 8.99 19.11
N ARG A 83 -2.13 9.56 19.81
CA ARG A 83 -2.48 10.97 19.63
C ARG A 83 -1.25 11.76 20.04
N ARG A 84 -0.64 12.49 19.10
CA ARG A 84 0.42 13.44 19.44
C ARG A 84 -0.22 14.49 20.35
N VAL A 85 0.28 14.58 21.58
CA VAL A 85 -0.10 15.68 22.46
C VAL A 85 0.47 16.92 21.79
N GLY A 86 -0.39 17.88 21.46
CA GLY A 86 0.07 19.17 20.95
C GLY A 86 1.00 19.77 21.99
N ALA A 87 2.23 20.11 21.57
CA ALA A 87 3.14 20.91 22.38
C ALA A 87 2.59 22.33 22.53
#